data_AF-A0A956ABM5-F1
#
_entry.id   AF-A0A956ABM5-F1
#
_cell.length_a   1.000
_cell.length_b   1.000
_cell.length_c   1.000
_cell.angle_alpha   90.00
_cell.angle_beta   90.00
_cell.angle_gamma   90.00
#
_symmetry.space_group_name_H-M   'P 1'
#
loop_
_entity.id
_entity.type
_entity.pdbx_description
1 polymer ?
#
loop_
_entity_poly.entity_id
_entity_poly.type
_entity_poly.pdbx_seq_one_letter_code
_entity_poly.pdbx_strand_id
1 'polypeptide(L)'
;MTRTRRTISESRFRRACERDPHDAFFRLAYEWAPSFDADRIFELAAPYLSEFGTNVAAATALVTYPSPRGDEALAQLPADVHPRVRQIVKEYFARRVSGDERARAAGRETTRPTASAAAQPISPDVGSSSAAVDTTDSSADDSDIAAAIRAHWAAHQIDRARAIEIWHALGIEPPAATGAPNDAFEVGFPPRSATPENPLDLIAWLADRSQRCAAIDVEASTSPPDYAFFLDELERASAGRFEARAVSQTARPRTVRVQFECGCVHRFTARLDDDWYDVRATLAAVNRALASVACPERFVELPTDDQVARLLFVEPRRYRGVARALFPAARPR
;
A
#
# COMPACT_ATOMS: atom_id res chain seq x y z
N MET A 1 8.86 3.52 -22.17
CA MET A 1 9.91 4.06 -21.27
C MET A 1 10.29 2.98 -20.28
N THR A 2 11.58 2.70 -20.08
CA THR A 2 12.05 1.75 -19.06
C THR A 2 11.89 2.38 -17.68
N ARG A 3 11.16 1.73 -16.76
CA ARG A 3 11.13 2.16 -15.35
C ARG A 3 12.50 1.92 -14.73
N THR A 4 13.24 3.00 -14.48
CA THR A 4 14.50 2.94 -13.71
C THR A 4 14.18 2.45 -12.29
N ARG A 5 14.60 1.22 -11.95
CA ARG A 5 14.46 0.69 -10.58
C ARG A 5 15.23 1.59 -9.62
N ARG A 6 14.58 2.11 -8.58
CA ARG A 6 15.24 2.87 -7.53
C ARG A 6 16.03 1.90 -6.65
N THR A 7 17.36 2.00 -6.66
CA THR A 7 18.22 1.31 -5.69
C THR A 7 18.03 1.93 -4.30
N ILE A 8 17.63 1.13 -3.32
CA ILE A 8 17.58 1.54 -1.91
C ILE A 8 19.00 1.52 -1.32
N SER A 9 19.33 2.48 -0.45
CA SER A 9 20.60 2.44 0.27
C SER A 9 20.55 1.44 1.42
N GLU A 10 21.69 0.79 1.70
CA GLU A 10 21.84 -0.09 2.87
C GLU A 10 21.46 0.61 4.18
N SER A 11 21.68 1.93 4.27
CA SER A 11 21.28 2.78 5.39
C SER A 11 19.78 3.11 5.48
N ARG A 12 18.98 2.84 4.44
CA ARG A 12 17.50 2.80 4.54
C ARG A 12 17.03 1.38 4.88
N PHE A 13 17.74 0.36 4.38
CA PHE A 13 17.47 -1.04 4.70
C PHE A 13 17.63 -1.38 6.19
N ARG A 14 18.80 -1.12 6.79
CA ARG A 14 19.07 -1.43 8.22
C ARG A 14 18.02 -0.80 9.15
N ARG A 15 17.65 0.46 8.91
CA ARG A 15 16.61 1.18 9.67
C ARG A 15 15.19 0.63 9.49
N ALA A 16 14.91 -0.09 8.41
CA ALA A 16 13.65 -0.84 8.30
C ALA A 16 13.68 -2.07 9.22
N CYS A 17 14.75 -2.87 9.17
CA CYS A 17 14.92 -4.04 10.04
C CYS A 17 15.00 -3.69 11.54
N GLU A 18 15.58 -2.54 11.88
CA GLU A 18 15.63 -2.00 13.26
C GLU A 18 14.24 -1.59 13.80
N ARG A 19 13.24 -1.37 12.91
CA ARG A 19 11.90 -0.91 13.29
C ARG A 19 10.86 -2.03 13.24
N ASP A 20 10.89 -2.82 12.17
CA ASP A 20 10.04 -4.00 11.98
C ASP A 20 10.80 -5.03 11.13
N PRO A 21 11.42 -6.05 11.75
CA PRO A 21 12.11 -7.12 11.03
C PRO A 21 11.21 -7.88 10.04
N HIS A 22 9.90 -7.96 10.30
CA HIS A 22 8.94 -8.70 9.49
C HIS A 22 8.50 -7.90 8.25
N ASP A 23 7.99 -6.67 8.41
CA ASP A 23 7.63 -5.81 7.26
C ASP A 23 8.86 -5.52 6.39
N ALA A 24 10.01 -5.23 7.01
CA ALA A 24 11.25 -5.03 6.28
C ALA A 24 11.63 -6.24 5.43
N PHE A 25 11.53 -7.47 5.97
CA PHE A 25 11.83 -8.70 5.24
C PHE A 25 10.82 -8.98 4.10
N PHE A 26 9.52 -8.76 4.33
CA PHE A 26 8.51 -8.95 3.29
C PHE A 26 8.63 -7.94 2.14
N ARG A 27 8.86 -6.64 2.44
CA ARG A 27 9.18 -5.64 1.41
C ARG A 27 10.45 -5.99 0.65
N LEU A 28 11.46 -6.52 1.35
CA LEU A 28 12.68 -7.00 0.72
C LEU A 28 12.37 -8.06 -0.35
N ALA A 29 11.66 -9.12 0.03
CA ALA A 29 11.37 -10.26 -0.84
C ALA A 29 10.51 -9.90 -2.07
N TYR A 30 9.60 -8.92 -1.96
CA TYR A 30 8.70 -8.53 -3.04
C TYR A 30 9.17 -7.31 -3.86
N GLU A 31 9.70 -6.27 -3.23
CA GLU A 31 10.03 -5.00 -3.89
C GLU A 31 11.53 -4.86 -4.22
N TRP A 32 12.42 -5.28 -3.29
CA TRP A 32 13.84 -4.89 -3.34
C TRP A 32 14.78 -6.02 -3.80
N ALA A 33 14.33 -7.28 -3.76
CA ALA A 33 15.04 -8.46 -4.25
C ALA A 33 15.68 -8.33 -5.66
N PRO A 34 15.13 -7.57 -6.63
CA PRO A 34 15.79 -7.36 -7.92
C PRO A 34 16.97 -6.35 -7.90
N SER A 35 17.39 -5.88 -6.71
CA SER A 35 18.39 -4.83 -6.51
C SER A 35 19.50 -5.18 -5.50
N PHE A 36 19.40 -6.34 -4.84
CA PHE A 36 20.40 -6.86 -3.91
C PHE A 36 20.64 -8.35 -4.19
N ASP A 37 21.83 -8.84 -3.88
CA ASP A 37 22.14 -10.27 -3.91
C ASP A 37 21.51 -10.98 -2.70
N ALA A 38 21.09 -12.23 -2.89
CA ALA A 38 20.48 -13.08 -1.86
C ALA A 38 21.37 -13.23 -0.62
N ASP A 39 22.68 -13.39 -0.82
CA ASP A 39 23.63 -13.54 0.28
C ASP A 39 23.82 -12.22 1.05
N ARG A 40 23.84 -11.07 0.35
CA ARG A 40 23.92 -9.74 0.98
C ARG A 40 22.64 -9.38 1.74
N ILE A 41 21.49 -9.86 1.25
CA ILE A 41 20.20 -9.79 1.96
C ILE A 41 20.29 -10.53 3.29
N PHE A 42 20.77 -11.78 3.29
CA PHE A 42 20.94 -12.55 4.52
C PHE A 42 21.96 -11.92 5.46
N GLU A 43 23.11 -11.45 4.96
CA GLU A 43 24.13 -10.80 5.79
C GLU A 43 23.58 -9.58 6.57
N LEU A 44 22.75 -8.76 5.91
CA LEU A 44 22.16 -7.57 6.51
C LEU A 44 20.95 -7.88 7.42
N ALA A 45 20.21 -8.95 7.15
CA ALA A 45 19.05 -9.35 7.95
C ALA A 45 19.40 -10.27 9.13
N ALA A 46 20.47 -11.06 9.04
CA ALA A 46 20.82 -12.10 10.03
C ALA A 46 20.88 -11.62 11.49
N PRO A 47 21.44 -10.43 11.83
CA PRO A 47 21.46 -9.94 13.21
C PRO A 47 20.06 -9.76 13.83
N TYR A 48 19.07 -9.46 12.98
CA TYR A 48 17.68 -9.24 13.37
C TYR A 48 16.83 -10.51 13.27
N LEU A 49 17.31 -11.55 12.57
CA LEU A 49 16.61 -12.83 12.42
C LEU A 49 16.93 -13.84 13.54
N SER A 50 18.05 -13.69 14.25
CA SER A 50 18.45 -14.61 15.32
C SER A 50 17.56 -14.58 16.58
N GLU A 51 16.80 -13.50 16.81
CA GLU A 51 15.80 -13.46 17.90
C GLU A 51 14.52 -14.25 17.59
N PHE A 52 14.18 -14.43 16.32
CA PHE A 52 12.87 -14.96 15.89
C PHE A 52 12.98 -16.40 15.39
N GLY A 53 13.41 -17.29 16.29
CA GLY A 53 13.70 -18.71 16.05
C GLY A 53 12.54 -19.53 15.47
N THR A 54 12.34 -19.43 14.15
CA THR A 54 11.58 -20.30 13.23
C THR A 54 11.54 -19.65 11.84
N ASN A 55 11.56 -18.30 11.77
CA ASN A 55 11.47 -17.55 10.51
C ASN A 55 12.66 -17.76 9.56
N VAL A 56 13.84 -18.12 10.07
CA VAL A 56 15.02 -18.41 9.22
C VAL A 56 14.74 -19.54 8.23
N ALA A 57 14.04 -20.60 8.64
CA ALA A 57 13.68 -21.70 7.73
C ALA A 57 12.71 -21.25 6.61
N ALA A 58 11.82 -20.30 6.92
CA ALA A 58 10.95 -19.67 5.92
C ALA A 58 11.75 -18.86 4.89
N ALA A 59 12.69 -18.04 5.38
CA ALA A 59 13.55 -17.21 4.57
C ALA A 59 14.44 -18.04 3.64
N THR A 60 15.13 -19.05 4.19
CA THR A 60 15.96 -19.99 3.40
C THR A 60 15.13 -20.70 2.34
N ALA A 61 13.92 -21.17 2.65
CA ALA A 61 13.09 -21.84 1.65
C ALA A 61 12.60 -20.92 0.51
N LEU A 62 12.33 -19.64 0.80
CA LEU A 62 11.89 -18.66 -0.20
C LEU A 62 13.03 -18.12 -1.08
N VAL A 63 14.27 -18.14 -0.59
CA VAL A 63 15.44 -17.55 -1.27
C VAL A 63 16.34 -18.61 -1.92
N THR A 64 16.59 -19.74 -1.25
CA THR A 64 17.57 -20.75 -1.69
C THR A 64 17.02 -21.75 -2.72
N TYR A 65 15.70 -21.86 -2.87
CA TYR A 65 15.07 -22.80 -3.82
C TYR A 65 14.39 -22.10 -5.01
N PRO A 66 15.10 -21.91 -6.14
CA PRO A 66 14.52 -21.39 -7.39
C PRO A 66 13.68 -22.45 -8.14
N SER A 67 13.09 -23.44 -7.47
CA SER A 67 12.22 -24.42 -8.15
C SER A 67 10.94 -23.73 -8.64
N PRO A 68 10.48 -24.00 -9.88
CA PRO A 68 9.21 -23.49 -10.40
C PRO A 68 7.97 -24.17 -9.78
N ARG A 69 8.12 -25.02 -8.74
CA ARG A 69 7.03 -25.78 -8.12
C ARG A 69 7.01 -25.60 -6.61
N GLY A 70 5.96 -24.94 -6.12
CA GLY A 70 5.79 -24.65 -4.69
C GLY A 70 5.71 -25.90 -3.81
N ASP A 71 5.15 -27.00 -4.32
CA ASP A 71 5.01 -28.25 -3.56
C ASP A 71 6.37 -28.90 -3.25
N GLU A 72 7.37 -28.74 -4.13
CA GLU A 72 8.74 -29.23 -3.91
C GLU A 72 9.43 -28.41 -2.80
N ALA A 73 9.27 -27.08 -2.81
CA ALA A 73 9.77 -26.19 -1.75
C ALA A 73 9.05 -26.43 -0.41
N LEU A 74 7.75 -26.71 -0.42
CA LEU A 74 6.98 -27.05 0.78
C LEU A 74 7.37 -28.42 1.37
N ALA A 75 7.77 -29.37 0.54
CA ALA A 75 8.29 -30.68 0.97
C ALA A 75 9.71 -30.59 1.57
N GLN A 76 10.49 -29.56 1.20
CA GLN A 76 11.85 -29.32 1.69
C GLN A 76 11.91 -28.49 2.99
N LEU A 77 10.80 -27.86 3.40
CA LEU A 77 10.69 -27.23 4.72
C LEU A 77 10.80 -28.29 5.85
N PRO A 78 11.62 -28.07 6.89
CA PRO A 78 11.69 -28.94 8.07
C PRO A 78 10.33 -29.20 8.74
N ALA A 79 10.14 -30.38 9.32
CA ALA A 79 8.83 -30.86 9.82
C ALA A 79 8.27 -30.01 10.98
N ASP A 80 9.15 -29.35 11.73
CA ASP A 80 8.89 -28.43 12.83
C ASP A 80 8.55 -26.98 12.40
N VAL A 81 8.64 -26.67 11.10
CA VAL A 81 8.26 -25.34 10.58
C VAL A 81 6.77 -25.07 10.82
N HIS A 82 6.50 -23.99 11.57
CA HIS A 82 5.18 -23.56 12.00
C HIS A 82 4.13 -23.51 10.86
N PRO A 83 2.90 -24.03 11.03
CA PRO A 83 1.92 -24.16 9.94
C PRO A 83 1.62 -22.86 9.18
N ARG A 84 1.63 -21.70 9.86
CA ARG A 84 1.38 -20.40 9.20
C ARG A 84 2.46 -20.04 8.17
N VAL A 85 3.72 -20.44 8.40
CA VAL A 85 4.82 -20.27 7.44
C VAL A 85 4.57 -21.11 6.18
N ARG A 86 4.24 -22.40 6.36
CA ARG A 86 3.91 -23.30 5.24
C ARG A 86 2.76 -22.75 4.40
N GLN A 87 1.74 -22.19 5.03
CA GLN A 87 0.62 -21.54 4.35
C GLN A 87 1.04 -20.29 3.55
N ILE A 88 1.89 -19.41 4.11
CA ILE A 88 2.39 -18.21 3.41
C ILE A 88 3.23 -18.59 2.18
N VAL A 89 4.10 -19.60 2.29
CA VAL A 89 4.89 -20.11 1.15
C VAL A 89 3.96 -20.67 0.06
N LYS A 90 2.92 -21.41 0.44
CA LYS A 90 1.90 -21.95 -0.49
C LYS A 90 1.15 -20.84 -1.23
N GLU A 91 0.71 -19.79 -0.52
CA GLU A 91 0.02 -18.63 -1.09
C GLU A 91 0.92 -17.85 -2.07
N TYR A 92 2.20 -17.68 -1.77
CA TYR A 92 3.17 -17.05 -2.66
C TYR A 92 3.36 -17.82 -3.97
N PHE A 93 3.61 -19.13 -3.92
CA PHE A 93 3.80 -19.92 -5.14
C PHE A 93 2.54 -20.01 -5.99
N ALA A 94 1.34 -20.11 -5.39
CA ALA A 94 0.08 -20.07 -6.13
C ALA A 94 -0.12 -18.76 -6.91
N ARG A 95 0.22 -17.62 -6.31
CA ARG A 95 0.21 -16.30 -6.98
C ARG A 95 1.26 -16.22 -8.10
N ARG A 96 2.46 -16.79 -7.88
CA ARG A 96 3.55 -16.77 -8.87
C ARG A 96 3.26 -17.63 -10.10
N VAL A 97 2.76 -18.85 -9.92
CA VAL A 97 2.34 -19.73 -11.04
C VAL A 97 1.24 -19.04 -11.86
N SER A 98 0.25 -18.44 -11.18
CA SER A 98 -0.80 -17.66 -11.85
C SER A 98 -0.25 -16.48 -12.67
N GLY A 99 0.86 -15.87 -12.24
CA GLY A 99 1.56 -14.82 -12.99
C GLY A 99 2.31 -15.34 -14.21
N ASP A 100 3.09 -16.41 -14.05
CA ASP A 100 3.88 -17.02 -15.13
C ASP A 100 2.98 -17.63 -16.22
N GLU A 101 1.82 -18.19 -15.86
CA GLU A 101 0.81 -18.67 -16.82
C GLU A 101 0.17 -17.52 -17.61
N ARG A 102 -0.14 -16.39 -16.96
CA ARG A 102 -0.63 -15.18 -17.64
C ARG A 102 0.43 -14.62 -18.60
N ALA A 103 1.70 -14.58 -18.20
CA ALA A 103 2.81 -14.16 -19.07
C ALA A 103 2.98 -15.09 -20.28
N ARG A 104 2.84 -16.42 -20.09
CA ARG A 104 2.87 -17.41 -21.18
C ARG A 104 1.65 -17.33 -22.09
N ALA A 105 0.47 -16.98 -21.57
CA ALA A 105 -0.74 -16.76 -22.38
C ALA A 105 -0.59 -15.52 -23.27
N ALA A 106 -0.14 -14.39 -22.71
CA ALA A 106 0.14 -13.16 -23.45
C ALA A 106 1.23 -13.34 -24.54
N GLY A 107 2.14 -14.29 -24.36
CA GLY A 107 3.16 -14.65 -25.36
C GLY A 107 2.74 -15.71 -26.41
N ARG A 108 1.45 -16.09 -26.50
CA ARG A 108 0.99 -17.22 -27.34
C ARG A 108 -0.02 -16.89 -28.43
N GLU A 109 -0.24 -15.62 -28.78
CA GLU A 109 -1.06 -15.22 -29.94
C GLU A 109 -0.41 -15.49 -31.31
N THR A 110 -0.04 -16.74 -31.62
CA THR A 110 0.03 -17.28 -33.00
C THR A 110 0.19 -18.82 -32.99
N THR A 111 -0.89 -19.58 -32.81
CA THR A 111 -1.17 -20.87 -33.50
C THR A 111 -2.57 -21.39 -33.14
N ARG A 112 -3.28 -21.97 -34.11
CA ARG A 112 -4.55 -22.70 -33.87
C ARG A 112 -4.28 -24.22 -33.73
N PRO A 113 -5.15 -24.98 -33.05
CA PRO A 113 -4.83 -26.34 -32.59
C PRO A 113 -5.36 -27.45 -33.51
N THR A 114 -4.87 -28.68 -33.26
CA THR A 114 -5.50 -29.96 -33.64
C THR A 114 -5.84 -30.75 -32.37
N ALA A 115 -6.95 -31.50 -32.39
CA ALA A 115 -7.54 -32.10 -31.17
C ALA A 115 -7.38 -33.63 -31.09
N SER A 116 -7.51 -34.18 -29.87
CA SER A 116 -7.94 -35.56 -29.62
C SER A 116 -8.59 -35.68 -28.23
N ALA A 117 -9.49 -36.66 -28.07
CA ALA A 117 -10.08 -37.10 -26.80
C ALA A 117 -9.26 -38.30 -26.23
N ALA A 118 -9.59 -38.99 -25.11
CA ALA A 118 -10.81 -39.03 -24.28
C ALA A 118 -10.54 -39.58 -22.85
N ALA A 119 -11.63 -39.79 -22.08
CA ALA A 119 -11.83 -40.75 -20.98
C ALA A 119 -11.66 -40.33 -19.49
N GLN A 120 -12.65 -40.77 -18.69
CA GLN A 120 -12.75 -40.96 -17.23
C GLN A 120 -12.86 -42.50 -16.96
N PRO A 121 -13.09 -43.06 -15.73
CA PRO A 121 -13.18 -42.50 -14.36
C PRO A 121 -11.98 -43.01 -13.48
N ILE A 122 -11.98 -43.29 -12.15
CA ILE A 122 -12.97 -43.49 -11.06
C ILE A 122 -12.34 -43.07 -9.70
N SER A 123 -13.17 -42.72 -8.70
CA SER A 123 -12.79 -42.54 -7.27
C SER A 123 -12.55 -43.88 -6.53
N PRO A 124 -12.03 -43.83 -5.29
CA PRO A 124 -12.93 -44.09 -4.14
C PRO A 124 -12.69 -43.17 -2.92
N ASP A 125 -13.54 -43.32 -1.90
CA ASP A 125 -13.58 -42.54 -0.66
C ASP A 125 -12.37 -42.71 0.28
N VAL A 126 -12.01 -41.64 0.99
CA VAL A 126 -11.63 -41.68 2.41
C VAL A 126 -12.27 -40.49 3.12
N GLY A 127 -13.14 -40.74 4.10
CA GLY A 127 -13.73 -39.70 4.95
C GLY A 127 -12.81 -39.32 6.11
N SER A 128 -12.87 -38.06 6.55
CA SER A 128 -12.32 -37.64 7.85
C SER A 128 -13.09 -36.43 8.38
N SER A 129 -13.66 -36.58 9.57
CA SER A 129 -14.36 -35.49 10.25
C SER A 129 -13.34 -34.53 10.88
N SER A 130 -13.56 -33.23 10.69
CA SER A 130 -12.85 -32.16 11.40
C SER A 130 -13.87 -31.13 11.87
N ALA A 131 -13.74 -30.67 13.12
CA ALA A 131 -14.70 -29.75 13.70
C ALA A 131 -14.60 -28.38 13.02
N ALA A 132 -15.72 -27.87 12.50
CA ALA A 132 -15.78 -26.52 11.96
C ALA A 132 -15.60 -25.51 13.09
N VAL A 133 -14.59 -24.64 12.98
CA VAL A 133 -14.54 -23.40 13.73
C VAL A 133 -15.45 -22.42 12.98
N ASP A 134 -16.45 -21.89 13.69
CA ASP A 134 -17.47 -21.00 13.14
C ASP A 134 -16.88 -19.61 12.84
N THR A 135 -16.23 -19.50 11.68
CA THR A 135 -15.70 -18.24 11.15
C THR A 135 -16.85 -17.48 10.50
N THR A 136 -17.44 -16.57 11.28
CA THR A 136 -18.61 -15.80 10.87
C THR A 136 -18.30 -14.98 9.61
N ASP A 137 -19.17 -15.08 8.61
CA ASP A 137 -18.87 -14.68 7.23
C ASP A 137 -18.95 -13.17 7.02
N SER A 138 -17.79 -12.50 6.97
CA SER A 138 -17.70 -11.05 6.71
C SER A 138 -17.80 -10.65 5.23
N SER A 139 -18.06 -11.59 4.32
CA SER A 139 -18.20 -11.28 2.88
C SER A 139 -19.55 -10.65 2.52
N ALA A 140 -20.57 -10.81 3.38
CA ALA A 140 -21.88 -10.17 3.22
C ALA A 140 -21.80 -8.63 3.35
N ASP A 141 -21.13 -8.12 4.40
CA ASP A 141 -21.00 -6.68 4.66
C ASP A 141 -20.34 -5.93 3.48
N ASP A 142 -19.25 -6.48 2.93
CA ASP A 142 -18.52 -5.86 1.83
C ASP A 142 -19.37 -5.77 0.53
N SER A 143 -20.25 -6.75 0.29
CA SER A 143 -21.19 -6.75 -0.84
C SER A 143 -22.19 -5.58 -0.76
N ASP A 144 -22.78 -5.37 0.41
CA ASP A 144 -23.80 -4.34 0.61
C ASP A 144 -23.20 -2.94 0.62
N ILE A 145 -21.99 -2.77 1.18
CA ILE A 145 -21.18 -1.55 1.03
C ILE A 145 -20.95 -1.23 -0.46
N ALA A 146 -20.53 -2.21 -1.26
CA ALA A 146 -20.33 -2.01 -2.70
C ALA A 146 -21.62 -1.63 -3.44
N ALA A 147 -22.78 -2.17 -3.01
CA ALA A 147 -24.08 -1.78 -3.56
C ALA A 147 -24.45 -0.34 -3.20
N ALA A 148 -24.24 0.07 -1.93
CA ALA A 148 -24.52 1.42 -1.45
C ALA A 148 -23.68 2.49 -2.18
N ILE A 149 -22.37 2.27 -2.37
CA ILE A 149 -21.52 3.21 -3.11
C ILE A 149 -21.95 3.31 -4.59
N ARG A 150 -22.26 2.18 -5.26
CA ARG A 150 -22.76 2.20 -6.65
C ARG A 150 -24.08 2.98 -6.77
N ALA A 151 -25.00 2.79 -5.81
CA ALA A 151 -26.27 3.53 -5.77
C ALA A 151 -26.05 5.04 -5.57
N HIS A 152 -25.13 5.43 -4.70
CA HIS A 152 -24.80 6.85 -4.50
C HIS A 152 -24.15 7.50 -5.73
N TRP A 153 -23.16 6.84 -6.33
CA TRP A 153 -22.50 7.32 -7.54
C TRP A 153 -23.51 7.52 -8.67
N ALA A 154 -24.44 6.58 -8.85
CA ALA A 154 -25.54 6.72 -9.81
C ALA A 154 -26.47 7.91 -9.47
N ALA A 155 -26.83 8.10 -8.20
CA ALA A 155 -27.65 9.24 -7.75
C ALA A 155 -26.96 10.60 -7.97
N HIS A 156 -25.63 10.66 -7.94
CA HIS A 156 -24.83 11.86 -8.16
C HIS A 156 -24.27 11.98 -9.59
N GLN A 157 -24.68 11.10 -10.52
CA GLN A 157 -24.23 11.05 -11.92
C GLN A 157 -22.69 10.91 -12.05
N ILE A 158 -22.05 10.28 -11.07
CA ILE A 158 -20.62 9.98 -11.05
C ILE A 158 -20.39 8.63 -11.73
N ASP A 159 -20.40 8.64 -13.06
CA ASP A 159 -19.95 7.48 -13.83
C ASP A 159 -18.42 7.40 -13.93
N ARG A 160 -17.92 6.36 -14.61
CA ARG A 160 -16.50 6.14 -14.85
C ARG A 160 -15.83 7.24 -15.69
N ALA A 161 -16.53 7.80 -16.68
CA ALA A 161 -15.99 8.90 -17.48
C ALA A 161 -15.84 10.15 -16.60
N ARG A 162 -16.83 10.45 -15.76
CA ARG A 162 -16.78 11.54 -14.79
C ARG A 162 -15.67 11.36 -13.74
N ALA A 163 -15.44 10.14 -13.26
CA ALA A 163 -14.30 9.83 -12.38
C ALA A 163 -12.94 10.06 -13.05
N ILE A 164 -12.81 9.74 -14.35
CA ILE A 164 -11.61 10.00 -15.16
C ILE A 164 -11.41 11.50 -15.42
N GLU A 165 -12.48 12.26 -15.69
CA GLU A 165 -12.43 13.72 -15.76
C GLU A 165 -11.94 14.34 -14.44
N ILE A 166 -12.40 13.82 -13.29
CA ILE A 166 -11.96 14.26 -11.96
C ILE A 166 -10.46 14.02 -11.75
N TRP A 167 -9.95 12.83 -12.08
CA TRP A 167 -8.49 12.54 -12.05
C TRP A 167 -7.70 13.54 -12.89
N HIS A 168 -8.07 13.73 -14.16
CA HIS A 168 -7.38 14.65 -15.07
C HIS A 168 -7.47 16.11 -14.60
N ALA A 169 -8.62 16.54 -14.07
CA ALA A 169 -8.81 17.88 -13.51
C ALA A 169 -7.95 18.12 -12.25
N LEU A 170 -7.76 17.10 -11.40
CA LEU A 170 -6.79 17.13 -10.29
C LEU A 170 -5.33 17.16 -10.78
N GLY A 171 -5.06 16.81 -12.03
CA GLY A 171 -3.70 16.64 -12.57
C GLY A 171 -3.06 15.31 -12.19
N ILE A 172 -3.88 14.32 -11.83
CA ILE A 172 -3.47 12.96 -11.50
C ILE A 172 -3.63 12.11 -12.75
N GLU A 173 -2.58 11.37 -13.11
CA GLU A 173 -2.71 10.34 -14.15
C GLU A 173 -3.53 9.17 -13.57
N PRO A 174 -4.62 8.73 -14.24
CA PRO A 174 -5.34 7.54 -13.81
C PRO A 174 -4.39 6.33 -13.85
N PRO A 175 -4.52 5.35 -12.94
CA PRO A 175 -3.72 4.13 -12.99
C PRO A 175 -3.89 3.47 -14.36
N ALA A 176 -2.76 3.17 -15.03
CA ALA A 176 -2.76 2.66 -16.39
C ALA A 176 -3.64 1.41 -16.49
N ALA A 177 -4.68 1.47 -17.33
CA ALA A 177 -5.67 0.41 -17.45
C ALA A 177 -4.99 -0.93 -17.74
N THR A 178 -5.22 -1.92 -16.88
CA THR A 178 -4.46 -3.18 -16.78
C THR A 178 -4.81 -4.20 -17.87
N GLY A 179 -5.15 -3.75 -19.08
CA GLY A 179 -5.60 -4.55 -20.23
C GLY A 179 -7.05 -5.03 -20.12
N ALA A 180 -7.53 -5.34 -18.92
CA ALA A 180 -8.93 -5.65 -18.68
C ALA A 180 -9.81 -4.39 -18.76
N PRO A 181 -10.92 -4.39 -19.51
CA PRO A 181 -11.77 -3.21 -19.65
C PRO A 181 -12.36 -2.70 -18.33
N ASN A 182 -12.63 -3.56 -17.34
CA ASN A 182 -13.36 -3.17 -16.13
C ASN A 182 -12.52 -3.18 -14.82
N ASP A 183 -11.47 -3.99 -14.71
CA ASP A 183 -10.78 -4.30 -13.44
C ASP A 183 -10.36 -3.08 -12.59
N ALA A 184 -9.99 -1.96 -13.20
CA ALA A 184 -9.60 -0.75 -12.47
C ALA A 184 -10.74 -0.13 -11.63
N PHE A 185 -12.01 -0.50 -11.90
CA PHE A 185 -13.20 -0.12 -11.15
C PHE A 185 -13.94 -1.32 -10.52
N GLU A 186 -13.75 -2.55 -11.02
CA GLU A 186 -14.33 -3.76 -10.41
C GLU A 186 -13.44 -4.39 -9.32
N VAL A 187 -12.11 -4.28 -9.43
CA VAL A 187 -11.18 -4.92 -8.48
C VAL A 187 -10.89 -4.00 -7.29
N GLY A 188 -11.58 -4.29 -6.21
CA GLY A 188 -11.35 -3.75 -4.87
C GLY A 188 -12.28 -2.59 -4.53
N PHE A 189 -12.97 -2.77 -3.41
CA PHE A 189 -13.91 -1.83 -2.81
C PHE A 189 -13.34 -0.41 -2.63
N PRO A 190 -14.20 0.61 -2.47
CA PRO A 190 -13.82 1.79 -1.70
C PRO A 190 -13.47 1.38 -0.25
N PRO A 191 -12.69 2.16 0.51
CA PRO A 191 -12.37 1.81 1.89
C PRO A 191 -13.66 1.70 2.72
N ARG A 192 -13.66 0.89 3.80
CA ARG A 192 -14.85 0.72 4.66
C ARG A 192 -15.33 2.02 5.34
N SER A 193 -14.50 3.06 5.42
CA SER A 193 -14.91 4.41 5.84
C SER A 193 -15.32 5.36 4.70
N ALA A 194 -15.37 4.89 3.44
CA ALA A 194 -16.01 5.64 2.36
C ALA A 194 -17.54 5.56 2.52
N THR A 195 -18.12 6.61 3.07
CA THR A 195 -19.56 6.76 3.10
C THR A 195 -20.08 7.04 1.68
N PRO A 196 -21.30 6.60 1.35
CA PRO A 196 -22.07 7.21 0.29
C PRO A 196 -22.05 8.74 0.38
N GLU A 197 -22.37 9.30 1.54
CA GLU A 197 -22.80 10.70 1.69
C GLU A 197 -21.70 11.75 1.52
N ASN A 198 -20.42 11.36 1.51
CA ASN A 198 -19.28 12.25 1.36
C ASN A 198 -18.50 12.00 0.05
N PRO A 199 -18.77 12.74 -1.05
CA PRO A 199 -17.97 12.66 -2.28
C PRO A 199 -16.49 13.10 -2.15
N LEU A 200 -16.00 13.49 -0.97
CA LEU A 200 -14.56 13.59 -0.71
C LEU A 200 -13.93 12.21 -0.54
N ASP A 201 -14.71 11.19 -0.18
CA ASP A 201 -14.28 9.78 -0.12
C ASP A 201 -13.99 9.23 -1.53
N LEU A 202 -14.72 9.71 -2.56
CA LEU A 202 -14.36 9.49 -3.96
C LEU A 202 -12.99 10.08 -4.27
N ILE A 203 -12.73 11.33 -3.89
CA ILE A 203 -11.41 11.96 -4.11
C ILE A 203 -10.32 11.20 -3.36
N ALA A 204 -10.59 10.75 -2.13
CA ALA A 204 -9.67 9.93 -1.35
C ALA A 204 -9.35 8.60 -2.02
N TRP A 205 -10.36 7.88 -2.51
CA TRP A 205 -10.20 6.60 -3.21
C TRP A 205 -9.45 6.76 -4.55
N LEU A 206 -9.80 7.76 -5.34
CA LEU A 206 -9.09 8.12 -6.57
C LEU A 206 -7.62 8.51 -6.28
N ALA A 207 -7.36 9.21 -5.18
CA ALA A 207 -6.02 9.60 -4.74
C ALA A 207 -5.18 8.40 -4.27
N ASP A 208 -5.76 7.52 -3.46
CA ASP A 208 -5.16 6.30 -2.94
C ASP A 208 -4.70 5.37 -4.07
N ARG A 209 -5.59 5.05 -5.02
CA ARG A 209 -5.30 4.26 -6.22
C ARG A 209 -4.22 4.86 -7.13
N SER A 210 -3.95 6.16 -7.01
CA SER A 210 -2.89 6.85 -7.76
C SER A 210 -1.57 7.00 -7.00
N GLN A 211 -1.47 6.47 -5.77
CA GLN A 211 -0.35 6.67 -4.84
C GLN A 211 -0.06 8.17 -4.56
N ARG A 212 -1.12 9.00 -4.55
CA ARG A 212 -1.08 10.43 -4.23
C ARG A 212 -1.76 10.79 -2.91
N CYS A 213 -2.40 9.84 -2.26
CA CYS A 213 -2.85 9.96 -0.88
C CYS A 213 -1.77 9.37 0.05
N ALA A 214 -1.51 10.03 1.19
CA ALA A 214 -1.05 9.33 2.38
C ALA A 214 -2.27 9.15 3.29
N ALA A 215 -2.54 7.91 3.71
CA ALA A 215 -3.52 7.60 4.75
C ALA A 215 -2.73 7.26 6.01
N ILE A 216 -2.83 8.11 7.03
CA ILE A 216 -2.04 8.01 8.26
C ILE A 216 -3.01 7.95 9.44
N ASP A 217 -2.96 6.86 10.21
CA ASP A 217 -3.63 6.81 11.51
C ASP A 217 -3.04 7.89 12.43
N VAL A 218 -3.89 8.75 12.99
CA VAL A 218 -3.42 9.86 13.81
C VAL A 218 -3.09 9.44 15.24
N GLU A 219 -3.56 8.28 15.70
CA GLU A 219 -3.22 7.64 16.97
C GLU A 219 -1.93 6.81 16.78
N ALA A 220 -0.78 7.37 17.17
CA ALA A 220 0.53 6.85 16.76
C ALA A 220 0.96 5.55 17.47
N SER A 221 0.16 5.05 18.42
CA SER A 221 0.52 3.95 19.35
C SER A 221 1.83 4.20 20.13
N THR A 222 2.32 5.45 20.14
CA THR A 222 3.65 5.83 20.62
C THR A 222 3.64 7.27 21.14
N SER A 223 4.04 7.47 22.40
CA SER A 223 4.22 8.82 22.98
C SER A 223 5.70 9.08 23.29
N PRO A 224 6.36 10.07 22.66
CA PRO A 224 5.84 10.93 21.59
C PRO A 224 5.69 10.18 20.25
N PRO A 225 4.81 10.66 19.35
CA PRO A 225 4.64 10.08 18.02
C PRO A 225 5.92 10.08 17.18
N ASP A 226 6.05 9.12 16.27
CA ASP A 226 7.16 9.05 15.30
C ASP A 226 6.92 9.99 14.09
N TYR A 227 7.32 11.25 14.21
CA TYR A 227 7.21 12.19 13.09
C TYR A 227 8.17 11.84 11.93
N ALA A 228 9.13 10.92 12.09
CA ALA A 228 9.92 10.43 10.95
C ALA A 228 9.10 9.45 10.09
N PHE A 229 8.27 8.60 10.69
CA PHE A 229 7.28 7.78 9.98
C PHE A 229 6.29 8.64 9.20
N PHE A 230 5.69 9.64 9.85
CA PHE A 230 4.72 10.54 9.21
C PHE A 230 5.33 11.23 7.96
N LEU A 231 6.60 11.66 8.05
CA LEU A 231 7.31 12.29 6.94
C LEU A 231 7.68 11.31 5.82
N ASP A 232 7.91 10.02 6.11
CA ASP A 232 8.18 8.99 5.10
C ASP A 232 6.93 8.65 4.28
N GLU A 233 5.75 8.54 4.90
CA GLU A 233 4.49 8.34 4.16
C GLU A 233 4.15 9.55 3.25
N LEU A 234 4.48 10.77 3.69
CA LEU A 234 4.40 11.96 2.83
C LEU A 234 5.46 11.97 1.71
N GLU A 235 6.69 11.50 1.95
CA GLU A 235 7.68 11.31 0.89
C GLU A 235 7.15 10.37 -0.21
N ARG A 236 6.54 9.23 0.19
CA ARG A 236 5.91 8.26 -0.73
C ARG A 236 4.77 8.89 -1.54
N ALA A 237 3.76 9.49 -0.90
CA ALA A 237 2.61 10.09 -1.58
C ALA A 237 2.98 11.26 -2.51
N SER A 238 4.08 11.96 -2.21
CA SER A 238 4.63 13.00 -3.11
C SER A 238 5.29 12.43 -4.38
N ALA A 239 5.52 11.12 -4.46
CA ALA A 239 6.36 10.41 -5.42
C ALA A 239 7.86 10.83 -5.43
N GLY A 240 8.33 11.47 -4.35
CA GLY A 240 9.65 12.10 -4.25
C GLY A 240 9.70 13.56 -4.72
N ARG A 241 8.56 14.27 -4.70
CA ARG A 241 8.52 15.75 -4.80
C ARG A 241 8.82 16.40 -3.45
N PHE A 242 8.42 15.74 -2.37
CA PHE A 242 8.92 15.91 -1.02
C PHE A 242 9.97 14.82 -0.77
N GLU A 243 11.06 15.18 -0.10
CA GLU A 243 12.08 14.24 0.37
C GLU A 243 12.55 14.74 1.74
N ALA A 244 12.51 13.88 2.77
CA ALA A 244 12.73 14.26 4.17
C ALA A 244 14.06 13.72 4.68
N ARG A 245 15.14 14.51 4.54
CA ARG A 245 16.49 14.13 4.99
C ARG A 245 16.75 14.60 6.43
N ALA A 246 17.78 14.01 7.06
CA ALA A 246 18.27 14.40 8.38
C ALA A 246 17.18 14.58 9.48
N VAL A 247 16.11 13.78 9.41
CA VAL A 247 14.97 13.90 10.32
C VAL A 247 15.43 13.66 11.75
N SER A 248 15.07 14.57 12.64
CA SER A 248 15.37 14.50 14.07
C SER A 248 14.22 15.10 14.87
N GLN A 249 13.85 14.45 15.97
CA GLN A 249 12.83 14.94 16.89
C GLN A 249 13.34 15.03 18.33
N THR A 250 12.71 15.90 19.13
CA THR A 250 13.06 16.10 20.53
C THR A 250 11.80 16.35 21.34
N ALA A 251 11.44 15.40 22.19
CA ALA A 251 10.35 15.51 23.14
C ALA A 251 10.58 16.66 24.12
N ARG A 252 9.49 17.32 24.52
CA ARG A 252 9.39 18.28 25.63
C ARG A 252 8.02 18.09 26.29
N PRO A 253 7.81 18.50 27.57
CA PRO A 253 6.65 18.08 28.38
C PRO A 253 5.23 18.37 27.85
N ARG A 254 5.06 19.09 26.73
CA ARG A 254 3.77 19.33 26.03
C ARG A 254 3.91 19.49 24.50
N THR A 255 5.07 19.17 23.93
CA THR A 255 5.38 19.45 22.51
C THR A 255 6.50 18.57 21.97
N VAL A 256 6.43 18.19 20.71
CA VAL A 256 7.56 17.58 19.99
C VAL A 256 8.20 18.63 19.06
N ARG A 257 9.49 18.90 19.23
CA ARG A 257 10.25 19.70 18.25
C ARG A 257 10.76 18.77 17.16
N VAL A 258 10.46 19.08 15.90
CA VAL A 258 10.85 18.26 14.74
C VAL A 258 11.65 19.12 13.77
N GLN A 259 12.74 18.55 13.25
CA GLN A 259 13.62 19.13 12.25
C GLN A 259 13.84 18.13 11.11
N PHE A 260 13.85 18.62 9.87
CA PHE A 260 14.23 17.83 8.69
C PHE A 260 14.84 18.74 7.62
N GLU A 261 15.48 18.15 6.62
CA GLU A 261 16.05 18.83 5.46
C GLU A 261 15.26 18.52 4.20
N CYS A 262 14.86 19.58 3.49
CA CYS A 262 14.22 19.50 2.18
C CYS A 262 14.52 20.81 1.42
N GLY A 263 15.57 20.79 0.58
CA GLY A 263 16.19 21.99 0.01
C GLY A 263 17.01 22.81 1.02
N CYS A 264 16.43 23.10 2.18
CA CYS A 264 17.08 23.68 3.35
C CYS A 264 16.56 23.04 4.65
N VAL A 265 17.07 23.45 5.81
CA VAL A 265 16.64 22.93 7.11
C VAL A 265 15.30 23.55 7.53
N HIS A 266 14.25 22.72 7.61
CA HIS A 266 12.94 23.07 8.11
C HIS A 266 12.76 22.64 9.56
N ARG A 267 11.96 23.40 10.31
CA ARG A 267 11.65 23.12 11.72
C ARG A 267 10.18 23.39 12.01
N PHE A 268 9.60 22.60 12.90
CA PHE A 268 8.31 22.88 13.53
C PHE A 268 8.29 22.42 14.99
N THR A 269 7.23 22.81 15.68
CA THR A 269 6.92 22.33 17.03
C THR A 269 5.48 21.87 17.00
N ALA A 270 5.30 20.56 16.99
CA ALA A 270 4.02 19.91 17.18
C ALA A 270 3.59 20.02 18.64
N ARG A 271 2.28 20.05 18.87
CA ARG A 271 1.71 19.70 20.17
C ARG A 271 2.03 18.23 20.48
N LEU A 272 2.05 17.90 21.77
CA LEU A 272 2.04 16.52 22.25
C LEU A 272 0.73 16.35 23.01
N ASP A 273 -0.20 15.61 22.41
CA ASP A 273 -1.51 15.29 22.96
C ASP A 273 -1.56 13.75 23.03
N ASP A 274 -1.12 13.22 24.16
CA ASP A 274 -0.74 11.80 24.36
C ASP A 274 0.14 11.21 23.23
N ASP A 275 -0.40 10.33 22.38
CA ASP A 275 0.23 9.75 21.19
C ASP A 275 -0.36 10.25 19.86
N TRP A 276 -1.09 11.38 19.86
CA TRP A 276 -1.73 11.90 18.65
C TRP A 276 -0.80 12.82 17.85
N TYR A 277 -0.77 12.65 16.53
CA TYR A 277 -0.01 13.50 15.62
C TYR A 277 -0.62 14.90 15.47
N ASP A 278 0.19 15.96 15.60
CA ASP A 278 -0.18 17.32 15.16
C ASP A 278 -0.09 17.41 13.63
N VAL A 279 -1.07 16.80 12.97
CA VAL A 279 -1.24 16.79 11.50
C VAL A 279 -1.13 18.21 10.94
N ARG A 280 -1.80 19.17 11.58
CA ARG A 280 -1.83 20.57 11.15
C ARG A 280 -0.46 21.25 11.20
N ALA A 281 0.31 21.08 12.28
CA ALA A 281 1.68 21.63 12.35
C ALA A 281 2.62 20.96 11.34
N THR A 282 2.47 19.65 11.15
CA THR A 282 3.26 18.83 10.23
C THR A 282 3.01 19.22 8.78
N LEU A 283 1.73 19.24 8.35
CA LEU A 283 1.31 19.72 7.03
C LEU A 283 1.78 21.15 6.78
N ALA A 284 1.65 22.05 7.76
CA ALA A 284 2.13 23.42 7.62
C ALA A 284 3.66 23.50 7.42
N ALA A 285 4.44 22.58 8.00
CA ALA A 285 5.89 22.51 7.79
C ALA A 285 6.24 21.94 6.41
N VAL A 286 5.64 20.81 6.03
CA VAL A 286 5.87 20.15 4.73
C VAL A 286 5.43 21.04 3.56
N ASN A 287 4.31 21.74 3.69
CA ASN A 287 3.83 22.68 2.67
C ASN A 287 4.69 23.96 2.56
N ARG A 288 5.45 24.33 3.60
CA ARG A 288 6.53 25.35 3.50
C ARG A 288 7.79 24.78 2.83
N ALA A 289 8.16 23.53 3.14
CA ALA A 289 9.29 22.86 2.51
C ALA A 289 9.10 22.72 0.99
N LEU A 290 7.95 22.21 0.55
CA LEU A 290 7.54 22.15 -0.85
C LEU A 290 7.59 23.53 -1.54
N ALA A 291 7.22 24.60 -0.83
CA ALA A 291 7.32 25.96 -1.35
C ALA A 291 8.78 26.43 -1.52
N SER A 292 9.69 26.05 -0.61
CA SER A 292 11.11 26.41 -0.68
C SER A 292 11.86 25.77 -1.86
N VAL A 293 11.38 24.62 -2.34
CA VAL A 293 11.89 23.94 -3.55
C VAL A 293 11.06 24.24 -4.82
N ALA A 294 10.23 25.30 -4.79
CA ALA A 294 9.38 25.76 -5.89
C ALA A 294 8.40 24.72 -6.47
N CYS A 295 8.08 23.65 -5.73
CA CYS A 295 7.04 22.70 -6.12
C CYS A 295 5.67 23.42 -6.08
N PRO A 296 4.77 23.21 -7.06
CA PRO A 296 3.39 23.75 -7.03
C PRO A 296 2.39 22.86 -6.25
N GLU A 297 2.63 21.55 -6.15
CA GLU A 297 1.76 20.60 -5.45
C GLU A 297 1.92 20.69 -3.91
N ARG A 298 0.82 20.53 -3.16
CA ARG A 298 0.79 20.58 -1.69
C ARG A 298 0.01 19.40 -1.15
N PHE A 299 0.25 19.05 0.10
CA PHE A 299 -0.65 18.18 0.84
C PHE A 299 -1.89 18.96 1.26
N VAL A 300 -3.05 18.44 0.86
CA VAL A 300 -4.38 18.90 1.24
C VAL A 300 -5.03 17.80 2.07
N GLU A 301 -5.42 18.17 3.28
CA GLU A 301 -6.19 17.32 4.19
C GLU A 301 -7.61 17.15 3.62
N LEU A 302 -8.01 15.91 3.37
CA LEU A 302 -9.39 15.54 3.07
C LEU A 302 -10.08 15.26 4.41
N PRO A 303 -11.23 15.87 4.72
CA PRO A 303 -11.94 15.60 5.96
C PRO A 303 -12.47 14.17 5.94
N THR A 304 -12.23 13.47 7.04
CA THR A 304 -12.82 12.17 7.36
C THR A 304 -13.55 12.26 8.69
N ASP A 305 -14.45 11.30 8.92
CA ASP A 305 -15.13 11.10 10.21
C ASP A 305 -14.47 9.96 11.02
N ASP A 306 -13.22 9.61 10.69
CA ASP A 306 -12.41 8.54 11.30
C ASP A 306 -11.07 9.07 11.86
N GLN A 307 -10.29 8.19 12.48
CA GLN A 307 -8.95 8.52 13.02
C GLN A 307 -7.85 8.53 11.94
N VAL A 308 -8.19 8.53 10.64
CA VAL A 308 -7.21 8.42 9.55
C VAL A 308 -7.11 9.73 8.79
N ALA A 309 -6.02 10.47 9.00
CA ALA A 309 -5.71 11.64 8.20
C ALA A 309 -5.44 11.23 6.74
N ARG A 310 -6.36 11.59 5.83
CA ARG A 310 -6.25 11.35 4.39
C ARG A 310 -5.67 12.59 3.69
N LEU A 311 -4.43 12.49 3.23
CA LEU A 311 -3.60 13.62 2.83
C LEU A 311 -3.26 13.54 1.34
N LEU A 312 -4.03 14.26 0.51
CA LEU A 312 -3.87 14.28 -0.95
C LEU A 312 -2.76 15.25 -1.38
N PHE A 313 -1.77 14.75 -2.12
CA PHE A 313 -0.73 15.53 -2.77
C PHE A 313 -1.17 16.06 -4.15
N VAL A 314 -1.49 17.35 -4.25
CA VAL A 314 -2.12 17.95 -5.45
C VAL A 314 -1.84 19.45 -5.58
N GLU A 315 -1.96 20.02 -6.79
CA GLU A 315 -1.96 21.48 -6.96
C GLU A 315 -3.23 22.10 -6.30
N PRO A 316 -3.12 23.00 -5.31
CA PRO A 316 -4.29 23.50 -4.58
C PRO A 316 -5.33 24.23 -5.44
N ARG A 317 -4.94 24.76 -6.60
CA ARG A 317 -5.87 25.39 -7.55
C ARG A 317 -6.77 24.35 -8.23
N ARG A 318 -6.20 23.21 -8.62
CA ARG A 318 -6.93 22.08 -9.24
C ARG A 318 -7.91 21.47 -8.26
N TYR A 319 -7.44 21.16 -7.04
CA TYR A 319 -8.30 20.65 -5.97
C TYR A 319 -9.50 21.59 -5.70
N ARG A 320 -9.26 22.89 -5.56
CA ARG A 320 -10.34 23.87 -5.35
C ARG A 320 -11.30 23.99 -6.54
N GLY A 321 -10.82 23.76 -7.77
CA GLY A 321 -11.68 23.71 -8.96
C GLY A 321 -12.60 22.49 -8.93
N VAL A 322 -12.03 21.30 -8.73
CA VAL A 322 -12.76 20.02 -8.62
C VAL A 322 -13.73 20.04 -7.45
N ALA A 323 -13.29 20.45 -6.25
CA ALA A 323 -14.15 20.56 -5.08
C ALA A 323 -15.33 21.52 -5.31
N ARG A 324 -15.12 22.68 -5.97
CA ARG A 324 -16.25 23.57 -6.32
C ARG A 324 -17.20 22.99 -7.37
N ALA A 325 -16.71 22.14 -8.27
CA ALA A 325 -17.53 21.48 -9.28
C ALA A 325 -18.35 20.31 -8.73
N LEU A 326 -17.87 19.66 -7.66
CA LEU A 326 -18.60 18.59 -6.95
C LEU A 326 -19.48 19.13 -5.82
N PHE A 327 -19.06 20.22 -5.16
CA PHE A 327 -19.74 20.80 -4.00
C PHE A 327 -20.12 22.29 -4.22
N PRO A 328 -20.93 22.63 -5.24
CA PRO A 328 -21.29 24.03 -5.53
C PRO A 328 -22.03 24.73 -4.37
N ALA A 329 -22.69 23.96 -3.50
CA ALA A 329 -23.35 24.47 -2.29
C ALA A 329 -22.43 24.56 -1.06
N ALA A 330 -21.35 23.78 -1.00
CA ALA A 330 -20.43 23.81 0.14
C ALA A 330 -19.46 24.99 -0.01
N ARG A 331 -19.61 26.01 0.83
CA ARG A 331 -18.56 27.03 0.98
C ARG A 331 -17.30 26.35 1.55
N PRO A 332 -16.16 26.32 0.83
CA PRO A 332 -14.94 25.74 1.39
C PRO A 332 -14.52 26.53 2.63
N ARG A 333 -14.19 25.79 3.69
CA ARG A 333 -13.56 26.32 4.91
C ARG A 333 -12.05 26.50 4.72
#